data_AF-A0AAX2ADP6-F1
#
_entry.id   AF-A0AAX2ADP6-F1
#
_cell.length_a   1.000
_cell.length_b   1.000
_cell.length_c   1.000
_cell.angle_alpha   90.00
_cell.angle_beta   90.00
_cell.angle_gamma   90.00
#
_symmetry.space_group_name_H-M   'P 1'
#
loop_
_entity.id
_entity.type
_entity.pdbx_description
1 polymer ?
#
loop_
_entity_poly.entity_id
_entity_poly.type
_entity_poly.pdbx_seq_one_letter_code
_entity_poly.pdbx_strand_id
1 'polypeptide(L)'
;MKRVSTKILLATTTIFLSANLSAKTTICYKNEWTKPSTIGKMKLEGGECNSEFSIQEMKEKGWNLKDIKITSGEKGLNYQYVLTTDEIIKIDNKKIVKDIENTKTAATTTVAQNLQNTKDTKKVENTKIVKKYIETPYVQTAFSFEEIYAKLENVQKNEAIINKPNLRIGQSGIVVQRYENGKKIIVSNAYVTSSNGTYSKVKLIPFTDLKQEAIPTSNAVAKDGDILILNYMYNKSLLITPSQDAFQVARAKFGKNTFLHSDIFAAKLKTIREPLPSKGTIQQFAIDQNLGTIFFIIENKAYVVDAKTFAILDTYTLAYNYLDTEKMPFYTRVEDIEKAPFDLIWKSVKELSFLKDLFGDDERSEEEILLEGEMKQDDIVTKNNIYNEYYKSILGLN
;
A
#
# COMPACT_ATOMS: atom_id res chain seq x y z
N MET A 1 -55.68 -36.57 54.90
CA MET A 1 -55.50 -35.12 54.61
C MET A 1 -53.99 -34.86 54.52
N LYS A 2 -53.42 -34.63 53.32
CA LYS A 2 -52.91 -33.31 52.82
C LYS A 2 -52.02 -32.59 53.86
N ARG A 3 -50.78 -32.13 53.62
CA ARG A 3 -50.03 -31.72 52.40
C ARG A 3 -48.53 -31.50 52.82
N VAL A 4 -47.56 -31.95 52.02
CA VAL A 4 -46.60 -31.15 51.17
C VAL A 4 -45.46 -30.46 51.95
N SER A 5 -44.24 -31.03 51.90
CA SER A 5 -42.99 -30.53 51.25
C SER A 5 -42.53 -29.13 51.68
N THR A 6 -41.25 -28.90 52.01
CA THR A 6 -40.17 -28.69 51.02
C THR A 6 -38.82 -28.56 51.76
N LYS A 7 -37.76 -29.19 51.25
CA LYS A 7 -36.37 -29.06 51.72
C LYS A 7 -35.78 -27.73 51.25
N ILE A 8 -35.14 -26.97 52.14
CA ILE A 8 -34.28 -25.83 51.76
C ILE A 8 -32.90 -26.05 52.40
N LEU A 9 -31.91 -26.18 51.52
CA LEU A 9 -30.50 -26.35 51.81
C LEU A 9 -29.89 -24.96 52.04
N LEU A 10 -29.26 -24.72 53.20
CA LEU A 10 -28.46 -23.51 53.45
C LEU A 10 -27.13 -23.65 52.70
N ALA A 11 -26.95 -22.91 51.61
CA ALA A 11 -25.69 -22.78 50.89
C ALA A 11 -25.02 -21.45 51.23
N THR A 12 -23.77 -21.53 51.68
CA THR A 12 -22.84 -20.43 51.94
C THR A 12 -22.58 -19.62 50.68
N THR A 13 -23.07 -18.38 50.63
CA THR A 13 -22.75 -17.42 49.57
C THR A 13 -21.45 -16.71 49.92
N THR A 14 -20.34 -17.25 49.45
CA THR A 14 -19.13 -16.45 49.18
C THR A 14 -19.49 -15.44 48.10
N ILE A 15 -19.67 -14.18 48.50
CA ILE A 15 -19.70 -13.04 47.60
C ILE A 15 -18.31 -12.95 46.97
N PHE A 16 -18.15 -13.53 45.78
CA PHE A 16 -17.07 -13.17 44.88
C PHE A 16 -17.27 -11.70 44.52
N LEU A 17 -16.35 -10.83 44.92
CA LEU A 17 -16.22 -9.51 44.32
C LEU A 17 -15.92 -9.74 42.83
N SER A 18 -16.92 -9.52 41.98
CA SER A 18 -16.69 -9.33 40.55
C SER A 18 -15.91 -8.02 40.37
N ALA A 19 -14.59 -8.11 40.26
CA ALA A 19 -13.79 -7.00 39.78
C ALA A 19 -14.23 -6.73 38.33
N ASN A 20 -14.84 -5.57 38.11
CA ASN A 20 -15.05 -5.04 36.77
C ASN A 20 -13.67 -4.90 36.12
N LEU A 21 -13.34 -5.74 35.13
CA LEU A 21 -12.22 -5.50 34.23
C LEU A 21 -12.61 -4.35 33.31
N SER A 22 -12.47 -3.13 33.80
CA SER A 22 -12.46 -1.95 32.94
C SER A 22 -11.07 -1.83 32.33
N ALA A 23 -11.03 -1.86 31.02
CA ALA A 23 -9.91 -1.45 30.18
C ALA A 23 -9.20 -0.21 30.76
N LYS A 24 -7.91 -0.32 31.09
CA LYS A 24 -7.13 0.85 31.54
C LYS A 24 -6.44 1.49 30.36
N THR A 25 -6.56 2.81 30.25
CA THR A 25 -5.79 3.62 29.31
C THR A 25 -4.85 4.56 30.07
N THR A 26 -3.64 4.76 29.56
CA THR A 26 -2.63 5.62 30.18
C THR A 26 -1.86 6.39 29.12
N ILE A 27 -1.38 7.58 29.47
CA ILE A 27 -0.56 8.42 28.61
C ILE A 27 0.85 8.48 29.18
N CYS A 28 1.85 8.20 28.34
CA CYS A 28 3.26 8.32 28.69
C CYS A 28 3.97 9.22 27.69
N TYR A 29 4.89 10.08 28.11
CA TYR A 29 5.53 11.05 27.23
C TYR A 29 7.01 11.26 27.52
N LYS A 30 7.71 11.89 26.58
CA LYS A 30 9.08 12.38 26.75
C LYS A 30 9.30 13.63 25.93
N ASN A 31 9.71 14.71 26.58
CA ASN A 31 9.94 15.99 25.92
C ASN A 31 11.42 16.21 25.60
N GLU A 32 11.68 16.99 24.57
CA GLU A 32 13.00 17.49 24.16
C GLU A 32 14.04 16.38 23.91
N TRP A 33 13.59 15.23 23.40
CA TRP A 33 14.47 14.08 23.21
C TRP A 33 15.27 14.17 21.91
N THR A 34 16.60 14.17 22.03
CA THR A 34 17.54 14.43 20.93
C THR A 34 18.03 13.18 20.20
N LYS A 35 17.68 11.97 20.69
CA LYS A 35 18.16 10.69 20.13
C LYS A 35 17.00 9.79 19.71
N PRO A 36 16.32 10.06 18.58
CA PRO A 36 15.12 9.33 18.16
C PRO A 36 15.28 7.81 18.09
N SER A 37 16.48 7.32 17.76
CA SER A 37 16.78 5.88 17.67
C SER A 37 16.70 5.14 19.01
N THR A 38 16.80 5.85 20.14
CA THR A 38 16.79 5.24 21.47
C THR A 38 15.49 5.43 22.24
N ILE A 39 14.52 6.21 21.71
CA ILE A 39 13.28 6.56 22.44
C ILE A 39 12.50 5.33 22.91
N GLY A 40 12.56 4.23 22.15
CA GLY A 40 11.89 2.97 22.49
C GLY A 40 12.32 2.36 23.83
N LYS A 41 13.54 2.66 24.30
CA LYS A 41 14.16 2.14 25.53
C LYS A 41 14.30 3.20 26.62
N MET A 42 13.90 4.43 26.35
CA MET A 42 13.99 5.50 27.32
C MET A 42 12.81 5.47 28.27
N LYS A 43 13.07 5.71 29.55
CA LYS A 43 12.04 5.85 30.56
C LYS A 43 11.15 7.05 30.25
N LEU A 44 9.85 6.81 30.22
CA LEU A 44 8.83 7.78 29.84
C LEU A 44 8.14 8.35 31.09
N GLU A 45 7.83 9.64 31.05
CA GLU A 45 7.10 10.37 32.07
C GLU A 45 5.58 10.19 31.88
N GLY A 46 4.79 10.49 32.92
CA GLY A 46 3.33 10.46 32.84
C GLY A 46 2.69 9.07 33.01
N GLY A 47 1.46 9.09 33.51
CA GLY A 47 0.61 7.92 33.69
C GLY A 47 1.33 6.76 34.40
N GLU A 48 1.05 5.54 33.95
CA GLU A 48 1.62 4.28 34.46
C GLU A 48 3.10 4.08 34.10
N CYS A 49 3.70 4.92 33.25
CA CYS A 49 5.14 4.85 32.97
C CYS A 49 5.99 5.47 34.09
N ASN A 50 5.46 6.51 34.77
CA ASN A 50 5.98 7.14 35.98
C ASN A 50 7.51 7.40 36.03
N SER A 51 8.14 7.67 34.88
CA SER A 51 9.61 7.77 34.74
C SER A 51 10.40 6.52 35.11
N GLU A 52 9.73 5.38 35.30
CA GLU A 52 10.33 4.10 35.63
C GLU A 52 10.42 3.18 34.41
N PHE A 53 9.40 3.22 33.54
CA PHE A 53 9.24 2.31 32.42
C PHE A 53 9.35 3.01 31.07
N SER A 54 10.03 2.33 30.15
CA SER A 54 10.05 2.66 28.73
C SER A 54 8.86 2.06 27.99
N ILE A 55 8.60 2.53 26.77
CA ILE A 55 7.54 1.95 25.92
C ILE A 55 7.76 0.46 25.64
N GLN A 56 9.01 -0.01 25.57
CA GLN A 56 9.31 -1.43 25.41
C GLN A 56 8.93 -2.22 26.67
N GLU A 57 9.30 -1.74 27.86
CA GLU A 57 8.97 -2.40 29.13
C GLU A 57 7.46 -2.38 29.42
N MET A 58 6.75 -1.31 29.02
CA MET A 58 5.29 -1.26 29.11
C MET A 58 4.63 -2.35 28.27
N LYS A 59 5.15 -2.61 27.06
CA LYS A 59 4.66 -3.71 26.21
C LYS A 59 4.92 -5.08 26.83
N GLU A 60 6.09 -5.27 27.43
CA GLU A 60 6.42 -6.52 28.15
C GLU A 60 5.50 -6.73 29.37
N LYS A 61 5.00 -5.64 29.97
CA LYS A 61 4.00 -5.64 31.06
C LYS A 61 2.55 -5.78 30.58
N GLY A 62 2.32 -6.03 29.29
CA GLY A 62 0.99 -6.27 28.75
C GLY A 62 0.23 -5.02 28.32
N TRP A 63 0.88 -3.86 28.22
CA TRP A 63 0.28 -2.66 27.63
C TRP A 63 0.42 -2.64 26.12
N ASN A 64 -0.69 -2.43 25.43
CA ASN A 64 -0.75 -2.27 23.99
C ASN A 64 -0.66 -0.79 23.61
N LEU A 65 0.03 -0.48 22.51
CA LEU A 65 0.12 0.89 22.00
C LEU A 65 -1.18 1.22 21.26
N LYS A 66 -1.95 2.17 21.79
CA LYS A 66 -3.19 2.67 21.20
C LYS A 66 -2.93 3.80 20.21
N ASP A 67 -2.06 4.74 20.56
CA ASP A 67 -1.71 5.88 19.69
C ASP A 67 -0.32 6.46 20.06
N ILE A 68 0.29 7.21 19.14
CA ILE A 68 1.52 7.96 19.36
C ILE A 68 1.47 9.32 18.64
N LYS A 69 1.73 10.38 19.40
CA LYS A 69 1.91 11.74 18.91
C LYS A 69 3.39 12.13 19.01
N ILE A 70 3.93 12.73 17.95
CA ILE A 70 5.31 13.22 17.90
C ILE A 70 5.30 14.66 17.41
N THR A 71 5.84 15.58 18.20
CA THR A 71 5.93 17.00 17.85
C THR A 71 7.38 17.49 17.97
N SER A 72 7.70 18.62 17.34
CA SER A 72 9.04 19.25 17.48
C SER A 72 9.08 20.10 18.75
N GLY A 73 10.14 19.93 19.55
CA GLY A 73 10.50 20.78 20.69
C GLY A 73 11.66 21.73 20.33
N GLU A 74 12.10 22.53 21.30
CA GLU A 74 13.18 23.51 21.12
C GLU A 74 14.56 22.87 20.87
N LYS A 75 14.81 21.72 21.49
CA LYS A 75 16.09 20.99 21.47
C LYS A 75 15.97 19.62 20.85
N GLY A 76 14.78 19.01 20.82
CA GLY A 76 14.58 17.66 20.30
C GLY A 76 13.14 17.38 19.87
N LEU A 77 12.72 16.10 19.92
CA LEU A 77 11.37 15.68 19.63
C LEU A 77 10.60 15.39 20.93
N ASN A 78 9.34 15.79 20.97
CA ASN A 78 8.40 15.50 22.03
C ASN A 78 7.55 14.29 21.62
N TYR A 79 7.58 13.23 22.42
CA TYR A 79 6.85 11.99 22.19
C TYR A 79 5.73 11.87 23.21
N GLN A 80 4.53 11.48 22.79
CA GLN A 80 3.41 11.16 23.66
C GLN A 80 2.76 9.87 23.16
N TYR A 81 2.71 8.87 24.01
CA TYR A 81 2.17 7.54 23.76
C TYR A 81 0.87 7.39 24.53
N VAL A 82 -0.17 6.89 23.88
CA VAL A 82 -1.41 6.44 24.52
C VAL A 82 -1.37 4.92 24.54
N LEU A 83 -1.45 4.32 25.72
CA LEU A 83 -1.37 2.88 25.94
C LEU A 83 -2.69 2.37 26.51
N THR A 84 -3.04 1.13 26.19
CA THR A 84 -4.23 0.45 26.70
C THR A 84 -3.92 -0.98 27.12
N THR A 85 -4.61 -1.50 28.14
CA THR A 85 -4.58 -2.94 28.45
C THR A 85 -5.57 -3.74 27.61
N ASP A 86 -6.38 -3.09 26.78
CA ASP A 86 -7.29 -3.77 25.85
C ASP A 86 -6.53 -4.63 24.87
N GLU A 87 -7.03 -5.85 24.64
CA GLU A 87 -6.60 -6.64 23.50
C GLU A 87 -6.99 -5.90 22.21
N ILE A 88 -5.98 -5.42 21.50
CA ILE A 88 -6.16 -4.99 20.11
C ILE A 88 -6.46 -6.27 19.31
N ILE A 89 -7.69 -6.40 18.83
CA ILE A 89 -8.24 -7.61 18.19
C ILE A 89 -7.23 -8.16 17.17
N LYS A 90 -6.62 -9.31 17.49
CA LYS A 90 -5.80 -10.08 16.54
C LYS A 90 -6.73 -10.91 15.66
N ILE A 91 -6.97 -10.45 14.45
CA ILE A 91 -7.85 -11.12 13.50
C ILE A 91 -7.15 -12.35 12.88
N ASP A 92 -7.81 -13.51 12.92
CA ASP A 92 -7.38 -14.72 12.20
C ASP A 92 -7.69 -14.58 10.71
N ASN A 93 -6.67 -14.15 9.97
CA ASN A 93 -6.70 -13.92 8.53
C ASN A 93 -7.10 -15.15 7.70
N LYS A 94 -7.04 -16.37 8.26
CA LYS A 94 -7.32 -17.60 7.51
C LYS A 94 -8.81 -17.86 7.32
N LYS A 95 -9.66 -17.36 8.23
CA LYS A 95 -11.12 -17.51 8.15
C LYS A 95 -11.73 -16.53 7.13
N ILE A 96 -11.27 -15.28 7.15
CA ILE A 96 -11.77 -14.21 6.28
C ILE A 96 -11.48 -14.51 4.80
N VAL A 97 -10.30 -15.03 4.47
CA VAL A 97 -9.95 -15.39 3.08
C VAL A 97 -10.85 -16.50 2.55
N LYS A 98 -11.19 -17.51 3.38
CA LYS A 98 -12.14 -18.56 3.00
C LYS A 98 -13.55 -18.01 2.75
N ASP A 99 -14.00 -17.08 3.58
CA ASP A 99 -15.34 -16.50 3.46
C ASP A 99 -15.46 -15.65 2.18
N ILE A 100 -14.39 -14.96 1.77
CA ILE A 100 -14.30 -14.18 0.51
C ILE A 100 -14.23 -15.09 -0.73
N GLU A 101 -13.50 -16.21 -0.64
CA GLU A 101 -13.43 -17.21 -1.73
C GLU A 101 -14.80 -17.84 -1.99
N ASN A 102 -15.55 -18.16 -0.94
CA ASN A 102 -16.90 -18.74 -1.03
C ASN A 102 -17.92 -17.77 -1.64
N THR A 103 -17.78 -16.45 -1.43
CA THR A 103 -18.70 -15.45 -2.00
C THR A 103 -18.51 -15.26 -3.51
N LYS A 104 -17.28 -15.44 -4.03
CA LYS A 104 -17.00 -15.38 -5.48
C LYS A 104 -17.64 -16.54 -6.25
N THR A 105 -17.69 -17.73 -5.66
CA THR A 105 -18.30 -18.91 -6.30
C THR A 105 -19.82 -18.78 -6.42
N ALA A 106 -20.47 -18.13 -5.44
CA ALA A 106 -21.90 -17.84 -5.49
C ALA A 106 -22.26 -16.80 -6.58
N ALA A 107 -21.49 -15.70 -6.69
CA ALA A 107 -21.72 -14.66 -7.69
C ALA A 107 -21.50 -15.14 -9.14
N THR A 108 -20.56 -16.08 -9.35
CA THR A 108 -20.27 -16.62 -10.70
C THR A 108 -21.38 -17.57 -11.19
N THR A 109 -22.11 -18.21 -10.27
CA THR A 109 -23.22 -19.11 -10.60
C THR A 109 -24.46 -18.34 -11.04
N THR A 110 -24.74 -17.17 -10.46
CA THR A 110 -25.90 -16.33 -10.81
C THR A 110 -25.74 -15.64 -12.17
N VAL A 111 -24.51 -15.28 -12.59
CA VAL A 111 -24.25 -14.67 -13.90
C VAL A 111 -24.32 -15.71 -15.04
N ALA A 112 -23.91 -16.96 -14.80
CA ALA A 112 -24.01 -18.04 -15.79
C ALA A 112 -25.48 -18.44 -16.08
N GLN A 113 -26.37 -18.35 -15.10
CA GLN A 113 -27.80 -18.64 -15.26
C GLN A 113 -28.56 -17.52 -16.00
N ASN A 114 -28.09 -16.26 -15.90
CA ASN A 114 -28.70 -15.12 -16.59
C ASN A 114 -28.25 -14.96 -18.05
N LEU A 115 -27.20 -15.66 -18.49
CA LEU A 115 -26.70 -15.68 -19.89
C LEU A 115 -27.30 -16.79 -20.75
N GLN A 116 -28.07 -17.72 -20.16
CA GLN A 116 -28.75 -18.81 -20.89
C GLN A 116 -30.19 -18.46 -21.31
N ASN A 117 -30.80 -17.41 -20.74
CA ASN A 117 -32.19 -17.04 -21.00
C ASN A 117 -32.39 -15.96 -22.10
N THR A 118 -31.35 -15.62 -22.86
CA THR A 118 -31.40 -14.59 -23.93
C THR A 118 -30.90 -15.09 -25.30
N LYS A 119 -30.94 -16.40 -25.55
CA LYS A 119 -30.52 -17.02 -26.84
C LYS A 119 -31.64 -17.64 -27.68
N ASP A 120 -32.89 -17.25 -27.48
CA ASP A 120 -34.00 -17.65 -28.35
C ASP A 120 -34.78 -16.44 -28.88
N THR A 121 -34.22 -15.71 -29.85
CA THR A 121 -34.91 -15.35 -31.11
C THR A 121 -34.01 -14.56 -32.07
N LYS A 122 -34.13 -14.90 -33.36
CA LYS A 122 -33.58 -14.29 -34.58
C LYS A 122 -32.20 -14.78 -35.06
N LYS A 123 -32.34 -15.69 -36.01
CA LYS A 123 -31.38 -16.29 -36.92
C LYS A 123 -31.08 -15.33 -38.09
N VAL A 124 -29.94 -15.56 -38.75
CA VAL A 124 -29.56 -15.25 -40.16
C VAL A 124 -28.42 -14.24 -40.32
N GLU A 125 -27.41 -14.72 -41.06
CA GLU A 125 -26.24 -14.03 -41.66
C GLU A 125 -25.07 -13.61 -40.75
N ASN A 126 -24.07 -14.51 -40.61
CA ASN A 126 -22.64 -14.25 -40.93
C ASN A 126 -21.72 -15.41 -40.51
N THR A 127 -21.96 -16.63 -41.02
CA THR A 127 -21.12 -17.81 -40.72
C THR A 127 -19.95 -17.99 -41.70
N LYS A 128 -19.18 -16.93 -41.96
CA LYS A 128 -17.92 -17.01 -42.71
C LYS A 128 -16.74 -16.19 -42.16
N ILE A 129 -16.88 -15.54 -40.99
CA ILE A 129 -15.81 -14.67 -40.43
C ILE A 129 -15.25 -15.18 -39.08
N VAL A 130 -15.90 -16.14 -38.41
CA VAL A 130 -15.53 -16.54 -37.03
C VAL A 130 -14.66 -17.82 -36.97
N LYS A 131 -13.76 -18.03 -37.94
CA LYS A 131 -12.75 -19.12 -37.89
C LYS A 131 -11.30 -18.64 -37.94
N LYS A 132 -11.01 -17.39 -37.53
CA LYS A 132 -9.63 -16.84 -37.50
C LYS A 132 -9.09 -16.41 -36.13
N TYR A 133 -9.84 -16.49 -35.04
CA TYR A 133 -9.29 -16.15 -33.72
C TYR A 133 -9.66 -17.22 -32.69
N ILE A 134 -8.91 -18.32 -32.71
CA ILE A 134 -8.68 -19.10 -31.50
C ILE A 134 -7.20 -18.90 -31.21
N GLU A 135 -6.86 -17.76 -30.62
CA GLU A 135 -5.59 -17.63 -29.92
C GLU A 135 -5.68 -18.54 -28.69
N THR A 136 -4.74 -19.49 -28.60
CA THR A 136 -4.53 -20.34 -27.43
C THR A 136 -4.40 -19.46 -26.18
N PRO A 137 -5.08 -19.80 -25.06
CA PRO A 137 -5.06 -18.97 -23.87
C PRO A 137 -3.62 -18.84 -23.34
N TYR A 138 -3.11 -17.61 -23.35
CA TYR A 138 -1.83 -17.21 -22.79
C TYR A 138 -1.79 -17.53 -21.29
N VAL A 139 -1.02 -18.55 -20.90
CA VAL A 139 -0.79 -18.87 -19.49
C VAL A 139 0.25 -17.88 -18.96
N GLN A 140 -0.25 -16.79 -18.38
CA GLN A 140 0.56 -15.78 -17.75
C GLN A 140 1.26 -16.39 -16.52
N THR A 141 2.59 -16.52 -16.56
CA THR A 141 3.38 -17.04 -15.44
C THR A 141 3.19 -16.16 -14.20
N ALA A 142 3.22 -16.77 -13.02
CA ALA A 142 3.16 -16.05 -11.74
C ALA A 142 4.24 -14.97 -11.67
N PHE A 143 3.88 -13.79 -11.20
CA PHE A 143 4.83 -12.69 -11.03
C PHE A 143 5.88 -13.05 -9.98
N SER A 144 7.14 -12.67 -10.23
CA SER A 144 8.24 -12.90 -9.32
C SER A 144 8.94 -11.57 -9.03
N PHE A 145 9.30 -11.38 -7.76
CA PHE A 145 10.16 -10.28 -7.32
C PHE A 145 11.65 -10.58 -7.48
N GLU A 146 12.01 -11.84 -7.76
CA GLU A 146 13.40 -12.27 -7.91
C GLU A 146 14.00 -11.75 -9.22
N GLU A 147 15.30 -11.48 -9.20
CA GLU A 147 16.03 -11.00 -10.37
C GLU A 147 16.01 -12.02 -11.51
N ILE A 148 15.72 -11.55 -12.72
CA ILE A 148 15.73 -12.37 -13.93
C ILE A 148 16.89 -11.93 -14.82
N TYR A 149 17.80 -12.85 -15.07
CA TYR A 149 18.98 -12.62 -15.91
C TYR A 149 18.71 -13.06 -17.34
N ALA A 150 18.98 -12.17 -18.31
CA ALA A 150 18.84 -12.44 -19.73
C ALA A 150 19.99 -11.80 -20.52
N LYS A 151 20.42 -12.44 -21.61
CA LYS A 151 21.34 -11.83 -22.56
C LYS A 151 20.57 -10.95 -23.52
N LEU A 152 21.12 -9.79 -23.85
CA LEU A 152 20.61 -8.96 -24.95
C LEU A 152 21.03 -9.57 -26.29
N GLU A 153 20.06 -9.64 -27.20
CA GLU A 153 20.21 -10.09 -28.58
C GLU A 153 19.59 -9.05 -29.52
N ASN A 154 20.16 -8.87 -30.71
CA ASN A 154 19.61 -7.98 -31.73
C ASN A 154 19.37 -6.55 -31.22
N VAL A 155 20.38 -5.97 -30.58
CA VAL A 155 20.35 -4.59 -30.08
C VAL A 155 20.35 -3.62 -31.27
N GLN A 156 19.27 -2.87 -31.43
CA GLN A 156 19.08 -1.89 -32.49
C GLN A 156 18.72 -0.54 -31.88
N LYS A 157 19.65 0.44 -31.94
CA LYS A 157 19.51 1.78 -31.34
C LYS A 157 19.14 1.73 -29.85
N ASN A 158 17.84 1.70 -29.55
CA ASN A 158 17.26 1.75 -28.22
C ASN A 158 16.31 0.57 -27.95
N GLU A 159 16.37 -0.49 -28.75
CA GLU A 159 15.58 -1.70 -28.58
C GLU A 159 16.49 -2.93 -28.58
N ALA A 160 16.06 -3.99 -27.89
CA ALA A 160 16.73 -5.27 -27.90
C ALA A 160 15.72 -6.42 -27.71
N ILE A 161 16.16 -7.63 -28.01
CA ILE A 161 15.43 -8.87 -27.76
C ILE A 161 16.08 -9.60 -26.59
N ILE A 162 15.26 -10.24 -25.76
CA ILE A 162 15.71 -11.19 -24.76
C ILE A 162 14.94 -12.50 -24.93
N ASN A 163 15.65 -13.63 -24.86
CA ASN A 163 15.05 -14.96 -24.86
C ASN A 163 14.47 -15.32 -23.48
N LYS A 164 13.52 -14.49 -23.04
CA LYS A 164 12.71 -14.67 -21.83
C LYS A 164 11.25 -14.40 -22.20
N PRO A 165 10.38 -15.41 -22.21
CA PRO A 165 8.98 -15.25 -22.55
C PRO A 165 8.12 -14.80 -21.36
N ASN A 166 6.87 -14.46 -21.65
CA ASN A 166 5.79 -14.27 -20.68
C ASN A 166 6.03 -13.22 -19.57
N LEU A 167 6.80 -12.18 -19.88
CA LEU A 167 7.10 -11.07 -18.99
C LEU A 167 5.96 -10.03 -18.97
N ARG A 168 5.87 -9.28 -17.88
CA ARG A 168 4.89 -8.18 -17.75
C ARG A 168 5.37 -6.98 -18.56
N ILE A 169 4.45 -6.34 -19.29
CA ILE A 169 4.76 -5.08 -19.96
C ILE A 169 5.06 -4.01 -18.91
N GLY A 170 6.13 -3.25 -19.10
CA GLY A 170 6.62 -2.25 -18.16
C GLY A 170 7.54 -2.80 -17.06
N GLN A 171 7.75 -4.11 -16.97
CA GLN A 171 8.75 -4.69 -16.07
C GLN A 171 10.14 -4.16 -16.42
N SER A 172 10.82 -3.53 -15.46
CA SER A 172 12.09 -2.84 -15.69
C SER A 172 13.30 -3.56 -15.09
N GLY A 173 14.49 -3.08 -15.47
CA GLY A 173 15.76 -3.61 -15.04
C GLY A 173 16.93 -2.76 -15.51
N ILE A 174 18.13 -3.29 -15.28
CA ILE A 174 19.41 -2.66 -15.67
C ILE A 174 20.17 -3.55 -16.64
N VAL A 175 20.85 -2.95 -17.60
CA VAL A 175 21.79 -3.63 -18.50
C VAL A 175 23.19 -3.48 -17.93
N VAL A 176 23.84 -4.61 -17.74
CA VAL A 176 25.19 -4.73 -17.18
C VAL A 176 26.13 -5.28 -18.23
N GLN A 177 27.16 -4.49 -18.54
CA GLN A 177 28.30 -4.92 -19.33
C GLN A 177 29.36 -5.53 -18.40
N ARG A 178 29.92 -6.68 -18.79
CA ARG A 178 31.03 -7.33 -18.10
C ARG A 178 32.32 -7.18 -18.92
N TYR A 179 33.41 -6.81 -18.27
CA TYR A 179 34.75 -6.74 -18.85
C TYR A 179 35.52 -8.04 -18.63
N GLU A 180 36.56 -8.27 -19.43
CA GLU A 180 37.40 -9.48 -19.38
C GLU A 180 38.01 -9.72 -17.99
N ASN A 181 38.40 -8.65 -17.29
CA ASN A 181 38.93 -8.70 -15.93
C ASN A 181 37.88 -8.94 -14.83
N GLY A 182 36.64 -9.27 -15.21
CA GLY A 182 35.54 -9.55 -14.28
C GLY A 182 34.80 -8.33 -13.73
N LYS A 183 35.28 -7.11 -14.00
CA LYS A 183 34.59 -5.87 -13.61
C LYS A 183 33.26 -5.74 -14.36
N LYS A 184 32.29 -5.07 -13.73
CA LYS A 184 30.94 -4.86 -14.27
C LYS A 184 30.58 -3.39 -14.20
N ILE A 185 29.81 -2.92 -15.18
CA ILE A 185 29.28 -1.56 -15.20
C ILE A 185 27.83 -1.58 -15.70
N ILE A 186 26.99 -0.72 -15.14
CA ILE A 186 25.63 -0.49 -15.64
C ILE A 186 25.74 0.48 -16.82
N VAL A 187 25.20 0.10 -17.97
CA VAL A 187 25.28 0.87 -19.22
C VAL A 187 23.93 1.44 -19.67
N SER A 188 22.82 0.87 -19.19
CA SER A 188 21.48 1.29 -19.59
C SER A 188 20.45 0.83 -18.55
N ASN A 189 19.35 1.57 -18.43
CA ASN A 189 18.09 1.01 -17.96
C ASN A 189 17.41 0.27 -19.13
N ALA A 190 16.52 -0.67 -18.82
CA ALA A 190 15.65 -1.27 -19.81
C ALA A 190 14.28 -1.62 -19.23
N TYR A 191 13.27 -1.70 -20.09
CA TYR A 191 11.95 -2.21 -19.70
C TYR A 191 11.26 -2.97 -20.83
N VAL A 192 10.40 -3.91 -20.46
CA VAL A 192 9.66 -4.77 -21.40
C VAL A 192 8.58 -3.97 -22.12
N THR A 193 8.60 -3.96 -23.46
CA THR A 193 7.58 -3.31 -24.30
C THR A 193 6.61 -4.29 -24.93
N SER A 194 7.05 -5.53 -25.16
CA SER A 194 6.18 -6.63 -25.61
C SER A 194 6.77 -7.97 -25.17
N SER A 195 5.92 -8.96 -24.96
CA SER A 195 6.32 -10.31 -24.57
C SER A 195 5.41 -11.34 -25.21
N ASN A 196 5.97 -12.45 -25.66
CA ASN A 196 5.24 -13.59 -26.20
C ASN A 196 5.73 -14.91 -25.56
N GLY A 197 5.24 -16.04 -26.06
CA GLY A 197 5.60 -17.37 -25.55
C GLY A 197 7.04 -17.82 -25.80
N THR A 198 7.83 -17.03 -26.54
CA THR A 198 9.23 -17.35 -26.90
C THR A 198 10.22 -16.29 -26.40
N TYR A 199 9.96 -15.02 -26.67
CA TYR A 199 10.89 -13.92 -26.36
C TYR A 199 10.16 -12.67 -25.88
N SER A 200 10.91 -11.71 -25.36
CA SER A 200 10.42 -10.36 -25.07
C SER A 200 11.25 -9.32 -25.80
N LYS A 201 10.59 -8.23 -26.21
CA LYS A 201 11.28 -7.02 -26.66
C LYS A 201 11.40 -6.06 -25.48
N VAL A 202 12.56 -5.43 -25.38
CA VAL A 202 12.84 -4.43 -24.36
C VAL A 202 13.26 -3.13 -25.02
N LYS A 203 12.88 -2.01 -24.39
CA LYS A 203 13.39 -0.70 -24.75
C LYS A 203 14.51 -0.33 -23.78
N LEU A 204 15.61 0.15 -24.33
CA LEU A 204 16.79 0.64 -23.65
C LEU A 204 16.68 2.15 -23.47
N ILE A 205 16.91 2.63 -22.26
CA ILE A 205 16.91 4.06 -21.94
C ILE A 205 18.15 4.41 -21.10
N PRO A 206 18.64 5.65 -21.15
CA PRO A 206 19.80 6.07 -20.36
C PRO A 206 19.64 5.73 -18.87
N PHE A 207 20.74 5.33 -18.25
CA PHE A 207 20.79 5.09 -16.80
C PHE A 207 21.02 6.42 -16.07
N THR A 208 20.00 6.94 -15.40
CA THR A 208 20.04 8.22 -14.68
C THR A 208 19.73 8.11 -13.18
N ASP A 209 19.62 6.88 -12.67
CA ASP A 209 19.12 6.60 -11.31
C ASP A 209 20.09 7.06 -10.20
N LEU A 210 21.39 7.13 -10.52
CA LEU A 210 22.46 7.48 -9.57
C LEU A 210 23.24 8.70 -10.06
N LYS A 211 22.54 9.78 -10.41
CA LYS A 211 23.20 10.99 -10.89
C LYS A 211 24.10 11.57 -9.79
N GLN A 212 25.41 11.63 -10.07
CA GLN A 212 26.41 12.23 -9.20
C GLN A 212 27.30 13.13 -10.05
N GLU A 213 27.24 14.45 -9.83
CA GLU A 213 28.02 15.42 -10.62
C GLU A 213 29.53 15.31 -10.38
N ALA A 214 29.92 14.72 -9.25
CA ALA A 214 31.32 14.54 -8.86
C ALA A 214 31.98 13.28 -9.46
N ILE A 215 31.23 12.41 -10.15
CA ILE A 215 31.74 11.12 -10.65
C ILE A 215 31.67 11.10 -12.18
N PRO A 216 32.76 10.71 -12.88
CA PRO A 216 32.71 10.56 -14.33
C PRO A 216 31.68 9.51 -14.74
N THR A 217 30.89 9.84 -15.76
CA THR A 217 29.95 8.90 -16.39
C THR A 217 30.62 8.15 -17.54
N SER A 218 30.25 6.89 -17.74
CA SER A 218 30.74 6.10 -18.88
C SER A 218 30.01 6.46 -20.17
N ASN A 219 30.73 6.44 -21.30
CA ASN A 219 30.15 6.52 -22.65
C ASN A 219 29.73 5.15 -23.21
N ALA A 220 29.85 4.09 -22.40
CA ALA A 220 29.48 2.75 -22.82
C ALA A 220 27.97 2.67 -23.11
N VAL A 221 27.64 2.01 -24.21
CA VAL A 221 26.27 1.75 -24.65
C VAL A 221 26.01 0.25 -24.63
N ALA A 222 24.76 -0.13 -24.38
CA ALA A 222 24.34 -1.52 -24.41
C ALA A 222 24.57 -2.14 -25.80
N LYS A 223 25.03 -3.40 -25.81
CA LYS A 223 25.31 -4.18 -27.02
C LYS A 223 24.94 -5.64 -26.86
N ASP A 224 24.92 -6.36 -27.98
CA ASP A 224 24.67 -7.81 -28.00
C ASP A 224 25.62 -8.54 -27.04
N GLY A 225 25.05 -9.47 -26.28
CA GLY A 225 25.77 -10.25 -25.26
C GLY A 225 25.85 -9.61 -23.88
N ASP A 226 25.50 -8.33 -23.72
CA ASP A 226 25.34 -7.72 -22.39
C ASP A 226 24.20 -8.39 -21.61
N ILE A 227 24.26 -8.30 -20.28
CA ILE A 227 23.27 -8.95 -19.41
C ILE A 227 22.24 -7.94 -18.94
N LEU A 228 20.99 -8.15 -19.32
CA LEU A 228 19.84 -7.52 -18.67
C LEU A 228 19.51 -8.25 -17.37
N ILE A 229 19.47 -7.49 -16.28
CA ILE A 229 18.98 -7.92 -14.97
C ILE A 229 17.62 -7.25 -14.76
N LEU A 230 16.55 -7.97 -15.09
CA LEU A 230 15.17 -7.57 -14.80
C LEU A 230 14.86 -7.76 -13.31
N ASN A 231 13.83 -7.06 -12.83
CA ASN A 231 13.43 -7.04 -11.42
C ASN A 231 14.52 -6.48 -10.50
N TYR A 232 15.40 -5.64 -11.04
CA TYR A 232 16.48 -5.04 -10.28
C TYR A 232 15.91 -4.22 -9.12
N MET A 233 16.30 -4.60 -7.89
CA MET A 233 15.80 -4.01 -6.64
C MET A 233 14.28 -4.10 -6.42
N TYR A 234 13.58 -5.07 -7.03
CA TYR A 234 12.13 -5.23 -6.80
C TYR A 234 11.75 -5.61 -5.36
N ASN A 235 12.72 -6.09 -4.58
CA ASN A 235 12.58 -6.30 -3.15
C ASN A 235 12.70 -5.02 -2.31
N LYS A 236 13.01 -3.86 -2.91
CA LYS A 236 13.03 -2.55 -2.25
C LYS A 236 11.89 -1.71 -2.79
N SER A 237 10.97 -1.34 -1.90
CA SER A 237 9.69 -0.80 -2.33
C SER A 237 9.27 0.43 -1.53
N LEU A 238 8.56 1.34 -2.19
CA LEU A 238 7.75 2.34 -1.50
C LEU A 238 6.38 1.74 -1.19
N LEU A 239 5.84 2.01 -0.01
CA LEU A 239 4.51 1.57 0.39
C LEU A 239 3.61 2.80 0.63
N ILE A 240 2.55 2.92 -0.16
CA ILE A 240 1.53 3.95 -0.09
C ILE A 240 0.24 3.26 0.36
N THR A 241 -0.22 3.63 1.56
CA THR A 241 -1.32 2.97 2.26
C THR A 241 -2.26 4.02 2.85
N PRO A 242 -3.56 3.76 2.95
CA PRO A 242 -4.50 4.72 3.52
C PRO A 242 -4.40 4.81 5.05
N SER A 243 -4.05 3.71 5.73
CA SER A 243 -4.07 3.63 7.20
C SER A 243 -2.88 2.84 7.77
N GLN A 244 -2.72 2.89 9.09
CA GLN A 244 -1.72 2.11 9.80
C GLN A 244 -1.97 0.61 9.64
N ASP A 245 -3.23 0.17 9.70
CA ASP A 245 -3.61 -1.24 9.54
C ASP A 245 -3.25 -1.77 8.17
N ALA A 246 -3.59 -1.02 7.11
CA ALA A 246 -3.22 -1.34 5.74
C ALA A 246 -1.69 -1.47 5.60
N PHE A 247 -0.94 -0.56 6.23
CA PHE A 247 0.51 -0.59 6.25
C PHE A 247 1.06 -1.84 6.93
N GLN A 248 0.55 -2.21 8.10
CA GLN A 248 1.00 -3.39 8.84
C GLN A 248 0.67 -4.68 8.09
N VAL A 249 -0.56 -4.81 7.55
CA VAL A 249 -1.00 -6.00 6.82
C VAL A 249 -0.21 -6.18 5.53
N ALA A 250 0.04 -5.11 4.77
CA ALA A 250 0.86 -5.17 3.57
C ALA A 250 2.29 -5.64 3.90
N ARG A 251 2.93 -5.08 4.94
CA ARG A 251 4.27 -5.49 5.36
C ARG A 251 4.33 -6.95 5.81
N ALA A 252 3.30 -7.43 6.51
CA ALA A 252 3.22 -8.83 6.93
C ALA A 252 3.08 -9.77 5.73
N LYS A 253 2.22 -9.43 4.75
CA LYS A 253 2.02 -10.24 3.55
C LYS A 253 3.26 -10.29 2.66
N PHE A 254 3.95 -9.16 2.51
CA PHE A 254 5.14 -9.03 1.66
C PHE A 254 6.42 -8.99 2.50
N GLY A 255 6.57 -9.92 3.45
CA GLY A 255 7.67 -9.92 4.42
C GLY A 255 9.08 -10.09 3.84
N LYS A 256 9.21 -10.48 2.55
CA LYS A 256 10.49 -10.50 1.83
C LYS A 256 10.89 -9.15 1.24
N ASN A 257 9.94 -8.22 1.12
CA ASN A 257 10.19 -6.87 0.62
C ASN A 257 10.65 -5.97 1.77
N THR A 258 11.68 -5.17 1.48
CA THR A 258 12.13 -4.08 2.33
C THR A 258 11.39 -2.81 1.91
N PHE A 259 10.50 -2.34 2.79
CA PHE A 259 9.73 -1.14 2.54
C PHE A 259 10.43 0.10 3.11
N LEU A 260 10.62 1.12 2.27
CA LEU A 260 11.00 2.46 2.73
C LEU A 260 9.84 3.03 3.56
N HIS A 261 10.17 3.64 4.69
CA HIS A 261 9.15 4.20 5.57
C HIS A 261 8.42 5.39 4.90
N SER A 262 7.09 5.44 4.98
CA SER A 262 6.25 6.47 4.37
C SER A 262 6.61 7.89 4.85
N ASP A 263 6.96 8.04 6.13
CA ASP A 263 7.52 9.28 6.71
C ASP A 263 8.67 9.93 5.89
N ILE A 264 9.51 9.14 5.21
CA ILE A 264 10.62 9.68 4.40
C ILE A 264 10.05 10.36 3.14
N PHE A 265 9.07 9.73 2.50
CA PHE A 265 8.39 10.32 1.35
C PHE A 265 7.59 11.56 1.77
N ALA A 266 6.89 11.47 2.90
CA ALA A 266 6.20 12.59 3.52
C ALA A 266 7.11 13.81 3.78
N ALA A 267 8.31 13.59 4.32
CA ALA A 267 9.28 14.67 4.53
C ALA A 267 9.71 15.33 3.21
N LYS A 268 9.87 14.53 2.13
CA LYS A 268 10.13 15.07 0.79
C LYS A 268 8.97 15.94 0.31
N LEU A 269 7.74 15.48 0.43
CA LEU A 269 6.53 16.22 0.04
C LEU A 269 6.43 17.56 0.77
N LYS A 270 6.70 17.57 2.07
CA LYS A 270 6.76 18.79 2.88
C LYS A 270 7.84 19.76 2.40
N THR A 271 9.00 19.24 2.02
CA THR A 271 10.12 20.05 1.51
C THR A 271 9.79 20.71 0.17
N ILE A 272 9.13 19.99 -0.73
CA ILE A 272 8.75 20.51 -2.05
C ILE A 272 7.38 21.23 -2.05
N ARG A 273 6.70 21.28 -0.90
CA ARG A 273 5.37 21.87 -0.71
C ARG A 273 4.31 21.27 -1.65
N GLU A 274 4.39 19.95 -1.87
CA GLU A 274 3.43 19.19 -2.68
C GLU A 274 2.64 18.25 -1.77
N PRO A 275 1.50 18.70 -1.23
CA PRO A 275 0.72 17.94 -0.24
C PRO A 275 0.08 16.68 -0.85
N LEU A 276 -0.30 16.74 -2.13
CA LEU A 276 -0.84 15.62 -2.89
C LEU A 276 0.16 15.24 -3.99
N PRO A 277 0.83 14.09 -3.89
CA PRO A 277 1.91 13.75 -4.79
C PRO A 277 1.40 13.32 -6.16
N SER A 278 1.79 14.04 -7.22
CA SER A 278 1.54 13.62 -8.59
C SER A 278 2.21 12.27 -8.90
N LYS A 279 1.74 11.58 -9.95
CA LYS A 279 2.39 10.37 -10.50
C LYS A 279 3.89 10.59 -10.70
N GLY A 280 4.28 11.72 -11.30
CA GLY A 280 5.67 12.06 -11.56
C GLY A 280 6.48 12.21 -10.28
N THR A 281 5.92 12.84 -9.24
CA THR A 281 6.58 13.00 -7.94
C THR A 281 6.82 11.67 -7.23
N ILE A 282 5.82 10.78 -7.23
CA ILE A 282 5.96 9.44 -6.64
C ILE A 282 7.04 8.64 -7.38
N GLN A 283 6.97 8.66 -8.73
CA GLN A 283 7.92 7.96 -9.60
C GLN A 283 9.35 8.46 -9.39
N GLN A 284 9.55 9.78 -9.42
CA GLN A 284 10.86 10.39 -9.25
C GLN A 284 11.43 10.10 -7.86
N PHE A 285 10.61 10.19 -6.81
CA PHE A 285 11.06 9.84 -5.47
C PHE A 285 11.49 8.37 -5.38
N ALA A 286 10.74 7.45 -5.97
CA ALA A 286 11.12 6.04 -5.99
C ALA A 286 12.45 5.81 -6.73
N ILE A 287 12.67 6.48 -7.85
CA ILE A 287 13.94 6.42 -8.61
C ILE A 287 15.09 7.01 -7.79
N ASP A 288 14.92 8.19 -7.19
CA ASP A 288 15.94 8.87 -6.36
C ASP A 288 16.36 8.03 -5.15
N GLN A 289 15.44 7.22 -4.61
CA GLN A 289 15.67 6.31 -3.49
C GLN A 289 16.16 4.91 -3.93
N ASN A 290 16.39 4.68 -5.23
CA ASN A 290 16.75 3.38 -5.81
C ASN A 290 15.77 2.25 -5.43
N LEU A 291 14.47 2.54 -5.50
CA LEU A 291 13.42 1.54 -5.27
C LEU A 291 13.05 0.89 -6.61
N GLY A 292 12.85 -0.42 -6.62
CA GLY A 292 12.43 -1.14 -7.82
C GLY A 292 10.91 -1.15 -8.02
N THR A 293 10.14 -1.08 -6.93
CA THR A 293 8.68 -1.15 -6.97
C THR A 293 8.00 -0.14 -6.06
N ILE A 294 6.74 0.16 -6.36
CA ILE A 294 5.83 0.96 -5.53
C ILE A 294 4.58 0.13 -5.27
N PHE A 295 4.13 0.08 -4.03
CA PHE A 295 2.93 -0.63 -3.63
C PHE A 295 1.86 0.41 -3.28
N PHE A 296 0.73 0.36 -3.99
CA PHE A 296 -0.46 1.13 -3.64
C PHE A 296 -1.46 0.19 -3.03
N ILE A 297 -1.86 0.47 -1.78
CA ILE A 297 -3.01 -0.19 -1.19
C ILE A 297 -4.22 0.67 -1.50
N ILE A 298 -5.12 0.16 -2.32
CA ILE A 298 -6.36 0.81 -2.74
C ILE A 298 -7.47 -0.19 -2.49
N GLU A 299 -8.49 0.23 -1.76
CA GLU A 299 -9.49 -0.66 -1.21
C GLU A 299 -8.78 -1.85 -0.51
N ASN A 300 -9.24 -3.08 -0.74
CA ASN A 300 -8.64 -4.30 -0.23
C ASN A 300 -7.63 -4.93 -1.20
N LYS A 301 -6.94 -4.13 -2.02
CA LYS A 301 -5.98 -4.63 -3.02
C LYS A 301 -4.63 -3.92 -2.91
N ALA A 302 -3.56 -4.71 -2.98
CA ALA A 302 -2.20 -4.24 -3.18
C ALA A 302 -1.86 -4.28 -4.67
N TYR A 303 -1.69 -3.12 -5.26
CA TYR A 303 -1.20 -2.94 -6.63
C TYR A 303 0.32 -2.81 -6.61
N VAL A 304 1.01 -3.74 -7.26
CA VAL A 304 2.47 -3.72 -7.39
C VAL A 304 2.82 -3.01 -8.68
N VAL A 305 3.52 -1.89 -8.57
CA VAL A 305 3.83 -0.98 -9.67
C VAL A 305 5.34 -0.91 -9.87
N ASP A 306 5.80 -0.94 -11.11
CA ASP A 306 7.21 -0.74 -11.46
C ASP A 306 7.61 0.73 -11.19
N ALA A 307 8.71 0.96 -10.46
CA ALA A 307 9.12 2.32 -10.11
C ALA A 307 9.59 3.17 -11.30
N LYS A 308 10.05 2.56 -12.40
CA LYS A 308 10.62 3.27 -13.55
C LYS A 308 9.61 3.55 -14.63
N THR A 309 8.71 2.61 -14.92
CA THR A 309 7.69 2.73 -15.96
C THR A 309 6.34 3.11 -15.40
N PHE A 310 6.15 2.96 -14.08
CA PHE A 310 4.87 3.13 -13.40
C PHE A 310 3.77 2.17 -13.90
N ALA A 311 4.16 1.06 -14.53
CA ALA A 311 3.23 0.03 -14.97
C ALA A 311 2.78 -0.85 -13.81
N ILE A 312 1.50 -1.23 -13.80
CA ILE A 312 0.97 -2.23 -12.85
C ILE A 312 1.48 -3.61 -13.28
N LEU A 313 2.26 -4.25 -12.42
CA LEU A 313 2.89 -5.54 -12.69
C LEU A 313 2.04 -6.72 -12.18
N ASP A 314 1.41 -6.53 -11.02
CA ASP A 314 0.55 -7.54 -10.40
C ASP A 314 -0.40 -6.91 -9.36
N THR A 315 -1.40 -7.68 -8.92
CA THR A 315 -2.37 -7.25 -7.91
C THR A 315 -2.70 -8.38 -6.94
N TYR A 316 -2.77 -8.06 -5.64
CA TYR A 316 -3.06 -9.03 -4.58
C TYR A 316 -4.17 -8.53 -3.67
N THR A 317 -5.14 -9.38 -3.33
CA THR A 317 -6.14 -9.05 -2.31
C THR A 317 -5.53 -9.02 -0.91
N LEU A 318 -5.87 -8.03 -0.10
CA LEU A 318 -5.53 -7.90 1.32
C LEU A 318 -6.80 -8.03 2.17
N ALA A 319 -6.71 -8.79 3.26
CA ALA A 319 -7.75 -8.87 4.26
C ALA A 319 -7.39 -7.92 5.42
N TYR A 320 -8.03 -6.76 5.45
CA TYR A 320 -7.95 -5.80 6.55
C TYR A 320 -9.24 -5.00 6.60
N ASN A 321 -9.61 -4.55 7.80
CA ASN A 321 -10.77 -3.71 8.03
C ASN A 321 -10.29 -2.28 8.31
N TYR A 322 -11.03 -1.29 7.81
CA TYR A 322 -10.75 0.12 8.08
C TYR A 322 -11.18 0.45 9.51
N LEU A 323 -10.32 0.19 10.49
CA LEU A 323 -10.57 0.60 11.87
C LEU A 323 -10.06 2.03 12.14
N ASP A 324 -9.07 2.47 11.36
CA ASP A 324 -8.53 3.84 11.36
C ASP A 324 -9.13 4.70 10.24
N THR A 325 -9.29 5.99 10.50
CA THR A 325 -9.59 7.00 9.47
C THR A 325 -8.44 7.09 8.46
N GLU A 326 -8.74 6.96 7.17
CA GLU A 326 -7.75 7.07 6.11
C GLU A 326 -7.05 8.44 6.15
N LYS A 327 -5.72 8.42 6.00
CA LYS A 327 -4.87 9.61 6.00
C LYS A 327 -4.54 10.01 4.56
N MET A 328 -4.67 11.30 4.27
CA MET A 328 -4.21 11.89 3.01
C MET A 328 -2.84 12.56 3.19
N PRO A 329 -1.98 12.55 2.15
CA PRO A 329 -2.09 11.74 0.93
C PRO A 329 -1.91 10.24 1.18
N PHE A 330 -1.32 9.84 2.31
CA PHE A 330 -1.19 8.44 2.72
C PHE A 330 -0.86 8.38 4.21
N TYR A 331 -0.92 7.18 4.79
CA TYR A 331 -0.52 6.92 6.16
C TYR A 331 0.94 7.31 6.42
N THR A 332 1.09 8.32 7.26
CA THR A 332 2.35 8.88 7.73
C THR A 332 2.19 9.34 9.17
N ARG A 333 3.31 9.43 9.90
CA ARG A 333 3.38 10.04 11.23
C ARG A 333 3.89 11.49 11.18
N VAL A 334 4.23 11.98 9.99
CA VAL A 334 4.67 13.36 9.77
C VAL A 334 3.42 14.25 9.63
N GLU A 335 3.20 15.16 10.59
CA GLU A 335 2.13 16.16 10.54
C GLU A 335 2.38 17.24 9.46
N ASP A 336 1.30 17.91 9.03
CA ASP A 336 1.25 19.05 8.08
C ASP A 336 1.59 18.77 6.60
N ILE A 337 1.54 17.52 6.13
CA ILE A 337 1.47 17.29 4.68
C ILE A 337 0.10 17.75 4.15
N GLU A 338 -0.89 17.90 5.02
CA GLU A 338 -2.28 18.30 4.74
C GLU A 338 -2.46 19.82 4.53
N LYS A 339 -1.40 20.60 4.29
CA LYS A 339 -1.48 22.07 4.11
C LYS A 339 -2.01 22.55 2.77
N ALA A 340 -2.68 21.70 1.99
CA ALA A 340 -3.66 22.20 1.03
C ALA A 340 -5.01 22.20 1.76
N PRO A 341 -5.70 23.34 1.89
CA PRO A 341 -7.08 23.38 2.38
C PRO A 341 -7.85 22.23 1.73
N PHE A 342 -8.41 21.36 2.54
CA PHE A 342 -9.17 20.20 2.08
C PHE A 342 -10.26 20.63 1.08
N ASP A 343 -10.77 21.86 1.18
CA ASP A 343 -11.66 22.50 0.20
C ASP A 343 -11.04 22.74 -1.18
N LEU A 344 -9.76 23.10 -1.27
CA LEU A 344 -9.04 23.24 -2.54
C LEU A 344 -8.79 21.86 -3.17
N ILE A 345 -8.48 20.85 -2.35
CA ILE A 345 -8.36 19.46 -2.77
C ILE A 345 -9.70 18.95 -3.30
N TRP A 346 -10.78 19.17 -2.54
CA TRP A 346 -12.14 18.76 -2.89
C TRP A 346 -12.65 19.48 -4.14
N LYS A 347 -12.33 20.77 -4.34
CA LYS A 347 -12.62 21.49 -5.59
C LYS A 347 -11.87 20.92 -6.79
N SER A 348 -10.57 20.65 -6.67
CA SER A 348 -9.79 20.04 -7.77
C SER A 348 -10.22 18.62 -8.08
N VAL A 349 -10.66 17.86 -7.07
CA VAL A 349 -11.25 16.52 -7.22
C VAL A 349 -12.64 16.61 -7.88
N LYS A 350 -13.51 17.56 -7.47
CA LYS A 350 -14.81 17.83 -8.11
C LYS A 350 -14.72 18.34 -9.55
N GLU A 351 -13.64 19.03 -9.93
CA GLU A 351 -13.40 19.48 -11.31
C GLU A 351 -13.08 18.33 -12.27
N LEU A 352 -12.77 17.13 -11.78
CA LEU A 352 -12.80 15.93 -12.61
C LEU A 352 -14.25 15.59 -12.93
N SER A 353 -14.61 15.71 -14.21
CA SER A 353 -15.98 15.59 -14.73
C SER A 353 -16.74 14.32 -14.33
N PHE A 354 -16.05 13.26 -13.89
CA PHE A 354 -16.64 11.99 -13.48
C PHE A 354 -17.19 11.98 -12.04
N LEU A 355 -16.79 12.92 -11.18
CA LEU A 355 -17.18 12.93 -9.76
C LEU A 355 -18.48 13.72 -9.50
N LYS A 356 -18.95 14.48 -10.48
CA LYS A 356 -20.20 15.25 -10.39
C LYS A 356 -21.44 14.33 -10.32
N ASP A 357 -21.40 13.19 -10.99
CA ASP A 357 -22.50 12.21 -10.99
C ASP A 357 -22.53 11.34 -9.72
N LEU A 358 -21.44 11.32 -8.94
CA LEU A 358 -21.26 10.37 -7.83
C LEU A 358 -21.62 10.95 -6.45
N PHE A 359 -21.59 12.28 -6.27
CA PHE A 359 -21.72 12.90 -4.93
C PHE A 359 -22.96 13.76 -4.72
N GLY A 360 -23.72 14.11 -5.75
CA GLY A 360 -24.87 15.01 -5.60
C GLY A 360 -24.48 16.40 -5.08
N ASP A 361 -25.37 17.37 -5.27
CA ASP A 361 -25.17 18.71 -4.72
C ASP A 361 -25.51 18.67 -3.21
N ASP A 362 -24.56 19.10 -2.36
CA ASP A 362 -24.79 19.22 -0.91
C ASP A 362 -25.54 20.53 -0.64
N GLU A 363 -26.79 20.44 -0.17
CA GLU A 363 -27.70 21.59 0.04
C GLU A 363 -27.53 22.29 1.42
N ARG A 364 -26.53 21.91 2.22
CA ARG A 364 -26.35 22.42 3.60
C ARG A 364 -25.70 23.81 3.63
N SER A 365 -26.07 24.62 4.63
CA SER A 365 -25.60 26.02 4.77
C SER A 365 -24.25 26.14 5.48
N GLU A 366 -23.48 27.19 5.17
CA GLU A 366 -22.13 27.45 5.72
C GLU A 366 -22.08 27.52 7.26
N GLU A 367 -23.20 27.86 7.90
CA GLU A 367 -23.34 27.95 9.36
C GLU A 367 -23.44 26.57 10.03
N GLU A 368 -23.94 25.55 9.31
CA GLU A 368 -24.05 24.17 9.79
C GLU A 368 -22.69 23.45 9.77
N ILE A 369 -21.77 23.90 8.90
CA ILE A 369 -20.41 23.38 8.75
C ILE A 369 -19.48 23.87 9.88
N LEU A 370 -19.78 25.03 10.49
CA LEU A 370 -18.91 25.70 11.47
C LEU A 370 -19.05 25.20 12.92
N LEU A 371 -19.92 24.22 13.19
CA LEU A 371 -20.27 23.80 14.57
C LEU A 371 -19.91 22.35 14.95
N GLU A 372 -19.15 21.60 14.17
CA GLU A 372 -18.89 20.19 14.49
C GLU A 372 -17.56 19.95 15.25
N GLY A 373 -17.70 19.79 16.56
CA GLY A 373 -16.68 19.24 17.47
C GLY A 373 -16.73 17.72 17.64
N GLU A 374 -17.55 17.00 16.87
CA GLU A 374 -17.61 15.53 16.88
C GLU A 374 -17.79 15.00 15.45
N MET A 375 -16.86 14.17 14.99
CA MET A 375 -16.85 13.61 13.63
C MET A 375 -17.98 12.57 13.47
N LYS A 376 -18.88 12.76 12.51
CA LYS A 376 -19.96 11.82 12.19
C LYS A 376 -19.46 10.66 11.31
N GLN A 377 -20.10 9.50 11.43
CA GLN A 377 -19.80 8.28 10.65
C GLN A 377 -19.85 8.51 9.12
N ASP A 378 -20.68 9.45 8.67
CA ASP A 378 -20.86 9.79 7.25
C ASP A 378 -19.65 10.54 6.66
N ASP A 379 -18.89 11.29 7.47
CA ASP A 379 -17.67 11.97 7.03
C ASP A 379 -16.50 11.00 6.81
N ILE A 380 -16.50 9.87 7.53
CA ILE A 380 -15.50 8.80 7.40
C ILE A 380 -15.70 8.07 6.06
N VAL A 381 -16.96 7.79 5.69
CA VAL A 381 -17.30 7.12 4.41
C VAL A 381 -16.89 7.98 3.22
N THR A 382 -17.12 9.30 3.31
CA THR A 382 -16.74 10.25 2.25
C THR A 382 -15.22 10.34 2.07
N LYS A 383 -14.44 10.39 3.16
CA LYS A 383 -12.96 10.42 3.10
C LYS A 383 -12.35 9.15 2.52
N ASN A 384 -12.92 7.98 2.86
CA ASN A 384 -12.45 6.70 2.32
C ASN A 384 -12.58 6.61 0.80
N ASN A 385 -13.59 7.28 0.24
CA ASN A 385 -13.75 7.34 -1.20
C ASN A 385 -12.64 8.19 -1.84
N ILE A 386 -12.22 9.30 -1.21
CA ILE A 386 -11.26 10.26 -1.79
C ILE A 386 -9.88 9.64 -2.04
N TYR A 387 -9.29 8.97 -1.04
CA TYR A 387 -7.96 8.37 -1.21
C TYR A 387 -7.99 7.31 -2.31
N ASN A 388 -9.02 6.46 -2.30
CA ASN A 388 -9.15 5.37 -3.26
C ASN A 388 -9.35 5.91 -4.67
N GLU A 389 -10.25 6.87 -4.86
CA GLU A 389 -10.46 7.52 -6.16
C GLU A 389 -9.22 8.29 -6.64
N TYR A 390 -8.51 8.97 -5.73
CA TYR A 390 -7.26 9.65 -6.04
C TYR A 390 -6.21 8.68 -6.59
N TYR A 391 -5.93 7.59 -5.89
CA TYR A 391 -4.92 6.64 -6.35
C TYR A 391 -5.40 5.73 -7.50
N LYS A 392 -6.70 5.48 -7.66
CA LYS A 392 -7.26 4.88 -8.89
C LYS A 392 -6.98 5.78 -10.09
N SER A 393 -7.16 7.10 -9.95
CA SER A 393 -6.86 8.05 -11.03
C SER A 393 -5.37 8.09 -11.37
N ILE A 394 -4.48 8.06 -10.37
CA ILE A 394 -3.02 8.00 -10.57
C ILE A 394 -2.61 6.73 -11.33
N LEU A 395 -3.28 5.61 -11.05
CA LEU A 395 -3.02 4.32 -11.69
C LEU A 395 -3.78 4.11 -13.00
N GLY A 396 -4.73 4.99 -13.36
CA GLY A 396 -5.57 4.85 -14.54
C GLY A 396 -6.54 3.67 -14.46
N LEU A 397 -7.13 3.44 -13.28
CA LEU A 397 -8.06 2.33 -13.00
C LEU A 397 -9.55 2.68 -13.17
N ASN A 398 -9.85 3.89 -13.63
CA ASN A 398 -11.21 4.44 -13.75
C ASN A 398 -12.00 3.89 -14.93
#